data_AF-A0A9D6KIM5-F1
#
_entry.id   AF-A0A9D6KIM5-F1
#
_cell.length_a   1.000
_cell.length_b   1.000
_cell.length_c   1.000
_cell.angle_alpha   90.00
_cell.angle_beta   90.00
_cell.angle_gamma   90.00
#
_symmetry.space_group_name_H-M   'P 1'
#
loop_
_entity.id
_entity.type
_entity.pdbx_description
1 polymer ?
#
loop_
_entity_poly.entity_id
_entity_poly.type
_entity_poly.pdbx_seq_one_letter_code
_entity_poly.pdbx_strand_id
1 'polypeptide(L)'
;MIKGVPRQPFIGELKCIEVDTVTAGSTPQALTGVNDFTGSARIYASTTGNGGSVDVREYSAIGIQSVVGASSGPIDTGVLCLGTNGGNCTTATHASCPGTLILDHFFDGADPFGDNDSVGTTLTLVPCTEAPETQIGPPGITVAQLLIINEFEQRFSSNRHVQCFETTRLSDIDSVPGVDPGDATSIFSVGVQGTITGQTRIRGVPTNEAGHGLLGISEETHSGARGSFSTAANLHFDGSRGAGFGDTISIPAP
;
A
#
# COMPACT_ATOMS: atom_id res chain seq x y z
N MET A 1 -17.64 36.31 -10.30
CA MET A 1 -16.61 35.27 -10.08
C MET A 1 -17.05 34.43 -8.90
N ILE A 2 -17.45 33.17 -9.14
CA ILE A 2 -17.72 32.22 -8.07
C ILE A 2 -16.35 31.68 -7.62
N LYS A 3 -15.96 32.01 -6.40
CA LYS A 3 -14.73 31.49 -5.79
C LYS A 3 -15.01 30.02 -5.46
N GLY A 4 -14.28 29.10 -6.09
CA GLY A 4 -14.41 27.68 -5.79
C GLY A 4 -14.14 27.44 -4.31
N VAL A 5 -15.07 26.76 -3.63
CA VAL A 5 -14.85 26.29 -2.25
C VAL A 5 -13.62 25.37 -2.27
N PRO A 6 -12.69 25.48 -1.31
CA PRO A 6 -11.61 24.50 -1.19
C PRO A 6 -12.27 23.15 -0.89
N ARG A 7 -12.32 22.25 -1.87
CA ARG A 7 -12.62 20.85 -1.58
C ARG A 7 -11.43 20.34 -0.81
N GLN A 8 -11.64 19.95 0.44
CA GLN A 8 -10.65 19.17 1.15
C GLN A 8 -10.43 17.90 0.31
N PRO A 9 -9.18 17.62 -0.13
CA PRO A 9 -8.91 16.39 -0.84
C PRO A 9 -9.26 15.22 0.08
N PHE A 10 -9.75 14.13 -0.50
CA PHE A 10 -9.88 12.87 0.22
C PHE A 10 -8.48 12.44 0.65
N ILE A 11 -8.27 12.30 1.95
CA ILE A 11 -7.05 11.73 2.54
C ILE A 11 -7.51 10.47 3.25
N GLY A 12 -7.13 9.32 2.71
CA GLY A 12 -7.53 8.05 3.27
C GLY A 12 -7.43 6.92 2.27
N GLU A 13 -7.94 5.77 2.69
CA GLU A 13 -8.06 4.57 1.90
C GLU A 13 -9.53 4.27 1.64
N LEU A 14 -9.85 3.76 0.45
CA LEU A 14 -11.18 3.26 0.11
C LEU A 14 -11.14 1.74 0.02
N LYS A 15 -11.90 1.06 0.89
CA LYS A 15 -12.10 -0.39 0.86
C LYS A 15 -13.52 -0.72 0.41
N CYS A 16 -13.62 -1.63 -0.55
CA CYS A 16 -14.88 -2.15 -1.04
C CYS A 16 -15.02 -3.60 -0.59
N ILE A 17 -16.09 -3.89 0.17
CA ILE A 17 -16.38 -5.23 0.69
C ILE A 17 -17.76 -5.63 0.19
N GLU A 18 -17.88 -6.84 -0.35
CA GLU A 18 -19.14 -7.37 -0.84
C GLU A 18 -19.81 -8.11 0.31
N VAL A 19 -21.01 -7.64 0.68
CA VAL A 19 -21.80 -8.23 1.74
C VAL A 19 -23.14 -8.68 1.19
N ASP A 20 -23.55 -9.87 1.58
CA ASP A 20 -24.87 -10.41 1.35
C ASP A 20 -25.84 -9.93 2.44
N THR A 21 -27.06 -9.57 2.03
CA THR A 21 -28.09 -8.96 2.88
C THR A 21 -29.38 -9.77 2.95
N VAL A 22 -29.34 -11.09 2.65
CA VAL A 22 -30.55 -11.92 2.38
C VAL A 22 -31.61 -11.95 3.50
N THR A 23 -31.35 -11.46 4.72
CA THR A 23 -32.41 -11.36 5.74
C THR A 23 -32.41 -10.01 6.45
N ALA A 24 -33.52 -9.28 6.33
CA ALA A 24 -33.79 -8.12 7.18
C ALA A 24 -33.76 -8.56 8.65
N GLY A 25 -32.69 -8.20 9.37
CA GLY A 25 -32.44 -8.59 10.77
C GLY A 25 -31.29 -9.57 11.02
N SER A 26 -30.58 -10.03 9.98
CA SER A 26 -29.32 -10.80 10.13
C SER A 26 -28.09 -9.89 9.99
N THR A 27 -26.98 -10.26 10.64
CA THR A 27 -25.66 -9.64 10.43
C THR A 27 -25.25 -9.78 8.95
N PRO A 28 -24.67 -8.75 8.32
CA PRO A 28 -24.16 -8.83 6.95
C PRO A 28 -23.14 -9.96 6.86
N GLN A 29 -23.31 -10.87 5.91
CA GLN A 29 -22.37 -11.96 5.68
C GLN A 29 -21.54 -11.66 4.44
N ALA A 30 -20.23 -11.83 4.50
CA ALA A 30 -19.40 -11.66 3.32
C ALA A 30 -19.70 -12.75 2.28
N LEU A 31 -19.82 -12.37 1.01
CA LEU A 31 -19.96 -13.33 -0.07
C LEU A 31 -18.65 -14.12 -0.21
N THR A 32 -18.75 -15.44 -0.19
CA THR A 32 -17.60 -16.35 -0.39
C THR A 32 -17.72 -17.05 -1.73
N GLY A 33 -16.58 -17.31 -2.38
CA GLY A 33 -16.52 -17.96 -3.69
C GLY A 33 -16.90 -17.07 -4.88
N VAL A 34 -17.05 -15.76 -4.66
CA VAL A 34 -17.40 -14.75 -5.68
C VAL A 34 -16.27 -13.70 -5.73
N ASN A 35 -15.95 -13.19 -6.92
CA ASN A 35 -14.88 -12.21 -7.13
C ASN A 35 -15.36 -11.17 -8.16
N ASP A 36 -16.41 -10.43 -7.80
CA ASP A 36 -17.18 -9.62 -8.75
C ASP A 36 -16.75 -8.15 -8.79
N PHE A 37 -15.79 -7.75 -7.94
CA PHE A 37 -15.26 -6.40 -7.94
C PHE A 37 -14.05 -6.21 -8.84
N THR A 38 -14.10 -5.08 -9.56
CA THR A 38 -12.96 -4.43 -10.18
C THR A 38 -12.95 -2.97 -9.75
N GLY A 39 -11.76 -2.41 -9.58
CA GLY A 39 -11.59 -1.02 -9.17
C GLY A 39 -10.38 -0.39 -9.83
N SER A 40 -10.44 0.92 -9.98
CA SER A 40 -9.33 1.75 -10.46
C SER A 40 -9.45 3.13 -9.82
N ALA A 41 -8.33 3.71 -9.44
CA ALA A 41 -8.27 5.07 -8.94
C ALA A 41 -7.43 5.94 -9.89
N ARG A 42 -7.92 7.16 -10.17
CA ARG A 42 -7.22 8.17 -10.98
C ARG A 42 -7.00 9.42 -10.15
N ILE A 43 -5.77 9.87 -10.07
CA ILE A 43 -5.39 11.10 -9.38
C ILE A 43 -5.01 12.13 -10.45
N TYR A 44 -5.62 13.32 -10.34
CA TYR A 44 -5.36 14.45 -11.22
C TYR A 44 -4.65 15.54 -10.42
N ALA A 45 -3.45 15.91 -10.83
CA ALA A 45 -2.76 17.09 -10.33
C ALA A 45 -2.80 18.16 -11.43
N SER A 46 -3.41 19.30 -11.13
CA SER A 46 -3.49 20.43 -12.06
C SER A 46 -2.84 21.65 -11.45
N THR A 47 -1.88 22.24 -12.16
CA THR A 47 -1.31 23.54 -11.82
C THR A 47 -1.97 24.63 -12.66
N THR A 48 -2.34 25.76 -12.03
CA THR A 48 -3.01 26.89 -12.71
C THR A 48 -2.03 28.04 -12.92
N GLY A 49 -2.12 28.73 -14.07
CA GLY A 49 -1.24 29.86 -14.43
C GLY A 49 -0.65 29.75 -15.84
N ASN A 50 0.21 30.69 -16.23
CA ASN A 50 0.99 30.59 -17.47
C ASN A 50 1.98 29.44 -17.35
N GLY A 51 1.81 28.40 -18.17
CA GLY A 51 2.56 27.14 -18.05
C GLY A 51 1.86 26.07 -17.20
N GLY A 52 0.55 26.19 -16.96
CA GLY A 52 -0.22 25.17 -16.25
C GLY A 52 -0.10 23.79 -16.91
N SER A 53 0.06 22.76 -16.08
CA SER A 53 0.13 21.36 -16.46
C SER A 53 -1.00 20.56 -15.83
N VAL A 54 -1.34 19.44 -16.46
CA VAL A 54 -2.21 18.42 -15.89
C VAL A 54 -1.42 17.12 -15.90
N ASP A 55 -1.14 16.60 -14.72
CA ASP A 55 -0.56 15.29 -14.50
C ASP A 55 -1.68 14.34 -14.07
N VAL A 56 -1.69 13.14 -14.65
CA VAL A 56 -2.71 12.13 -14.41
C VAL A 56 -2.04 10.80 -14.17
N ARG A 57 -2.31 10.20 -13.02
CA ARG A 57 -1.83 8.87 -12.64
C ARG A 57 -3.00 7.96 -12.31
N GLU A 58 -2.92 6.71 -12.74
CA GLU A 58 -3.95 5.69 -12.57
C GLU A 58 -3.33 4.42 -12.02
N TYR A 59 -3.99 3.79 -11.05
CA TYR A 59 -3.63 2.46 -10.57
C TYR A 59 -4.88 1.60 -10.39
N SER A 60 -4.73 0.30 -10.59
CA SER A 60 -5.79 -0.68 -10.37
C SER A 60 -5.96 -0.94 -8.87
N ALA A 61 -7.19 -1.13 -8.42
CA ALA A 61 -7.44 -1.60 -7.07
C ALA A 61 -6.77 -2.96 -6.83
N ILE A 62 -6.29 -3.18 -5.61
CA ILE A 62 -5.71 -4.46 -5.20
C ILE A 62 -6.86 -5.34 -4.72
N GLY A 63 -7.15 -6.40 -5.47
CA GLY A 63 -8.17 -7.39 -5.10
C GLY A 63 -7.59 -8.53 -4.28
N ILE A 64 -8.29 -8.95 -3.23
CA ILE A 64 -7.98 -10.18 -2.49
C ILE A 64 -8.99 -11.24 -2.88
N GLN A 65 -8.52 -12.34 -3.45
CA GLN A 65 -9.40 -13.37 -3.99
C GLN A 65 -10.11 -14.15 -2.90
N SER A 66 -11.41 -14.38 -3.06
CA SER A 66 -12.18 -15.29 -2.20
C SER A 66 -11.77 -16.76 -2.43
N VAL A 67 -11.72 -17.56 -1.35
CA VAL A 67 -11.40 -18.99 -1.42
C VAL A 67 -12.65 -19.79 -1.80
N VAL A 68 -12.61 -20.46 -2.94
CA VAL A 68 -13.73 -21.30 -3.43
C VAL A 68 -13.97 -22.46 -2.47
N GLY A 69 -15.23 -22.65 -2.06
CA GLY A 69 -15.61 -23.76 -1.19
C GLY A 69 -15.19 -23.58 0.28
N ALA A 70 -14.73 -22.38 0.66
CA ALA A 70 -14.80 -21.97 2.05
C ALA A 70 -16.27 -22.10 2.48
N SER A 71 -16.60 -23.14 3.24
CA SER A 71 -17.89 -23.22 3.90
C SER A 71 -18.07 -21.91 4.66
N SER A 72 -19.26 -21.34 4.60
CA SER A 72 -19.73 -20.25 5.47
C SER A 72 -19.64 -20.69 6.94
N GLY A 73 -18.43 -20.90 7.46
CA GLY A 73 -18.16 -20.87 8.88
C GLY A 73 -18.50 -19.46 9.33
N PRO A 74 -19.12 -19.29 10.51
CA PRO A 74 -19.91 -18.13 10.84
C PRO A 74 -19.16 -16.82 10.54
N ILE A 75 -19.53 -16.20 9.43
CA ILE A 75 -19.26 -14.79 9.12
C ILE A 75 -20.20 -13.92 9.98
N ASP A 76 -21.02 -14.56 10.84
CA ASP A 76 -21.89 -13.95 11.86
C ASP A 76 -21.15 -13.05 12.85
N THR A 77 -19.82 -13.05 12.86
CA THR A 77 -19.00 -12.18 13.72
C THR A 77 -18.59 -10.87 13.04
N GLY A 78 -18.90 -10.66 11.75
CA GLY A 78 -18.45 -9.48 11.01
C GLY A 78 -16.93 -9.45 10.83
N VAL A 79 -16.28 -10.60 10.59
CA VAL A 79 -14.83 -10.67 10.37
C VAL A 79 -14.52 -11.45 9.09
N LEU A 80 -13.73 -10.84 8.21
CA LEU A 80 -13.10 -11.48 7.04
C LEU A 80 -11.76 -12.07 7.44
N CYS A 81 -11.57 -13.34 7.10
CA CYS A 81 -10.33 -14.07 7.34
C CYS A 81 -9.49 -14.17 6.07
N LEU A 82 -8.34 -13.48 6.05
CA LEU A 82 -7.34 -13.50 5.00
C LEU A 82 -6.27 -14.54 5.34
N GLY A 83 -6.41 -15.76 4.82
CA GLY A 83 -5.62 -16.92 5.28
C GLY A 83 -6.04 -17.44 6.65
N THR A 84 -5.22 -18.30 7.26
CA THR A 84 -5.49 -18.95 8.54
C THR A 84 -4.55 -18.45 9.65
N ASN A 85 -5.10 -18.17 10.83
CA ASN A 85 -4.33 -17.66 11.99
C ASN A 85 -4.47 -18.49 13.27
N GLY A 86 -5.17 -19.63 13.23
CA GLY A 86 -5.34 -20.53 14.37
C GLY A 86 -6.25 -20.01 15.50
N GLY A 87 -6.64 -18.73 15.45
CA GLY A 87 -7.62 -18.09 16.35
C GLY A 87 -8.99 -17.99 15.68
N ASN A 88 -9.51 -16.77 15.52
CA ASN A 88 -10.81 -16.51 14.88
C ASN A 88 -10.87 -16.96 13.41
N CYS A 89 -9.70 -17.19 12.78
CA CYS A 89 -9.59 -17.67 11.41
C CYS A 89 -8.98 -19.07 11.36
N THR A 90 -9.76 -20.07 11.81
CA THR A 90 -9.45 -21.49 11.60
C THR A 90 -9.62 -21.90 10.13
N THR A 91 -10.57 -21.27 9.43
CA THR A 91 -10.82 -21.44 8.00
C THR A 91 -10.64 -20.09 7.31
N ALA A 92 -9.90 -20.08 6.20
CA ALA A 92 -9.69 -18.88 5.39
C ALA A 92 -10.92 -18.62 4.51
N THR A 93 -11.43 -17.39 4.52
CA THR A 93 -12.48 -16.94 3.58
C THR A 93 -11.89 -16.35 2.31
N HIS A 94 -10.70 -15.77 2.41
CA HIS A 94 -9.98 -15.08 1.36
C HIS A 94 -8.51 -15.52 1.35
N ALA A 95 -7.85 -15.28 0.22
CA ALA A 95 -6.42 -15.48 0.07
C ALA A 95 -5.67 -14.70 1.17
N SER A 96 -4.55 -15.26 1.63
CA SER A 96 -3.69 -14.55 2.57
C SER A 96 -3.03 -13.37 1.89
N CYS A 97 -2.70 -12.35 2.68
CA CYS A 97 -1.88 -11.29 2.18
C CYS A 97 -0.50 -11.77 1.76
N PRO A 98 0.17 -11.06 0.83
CA PRO A 98 1.44 -11.51 0.31
C PRO A 98 2.52 -11.60 1.39
N GLY A 99 3.46 -12.52 1.20
CA GLY A 99 4.59 -12.68 2.12
C GLY A 99 5.65 -11.60 1.96
N THR A 100 5.86 -11.12 0.73
CA THR A 100 6.81 -10.06 0.40
C THR A 100 6.29 -9.24 -0.76
N LEU A 101 6.36 -7.92 -0.65
CA LEU A 101 6.14 -6.98 -1.74
C LEU A 101 7.49 -6.65 -2.38
N ILE A 102 7.50 -6.51 -3.69
CA ILE A 102 8.67 -6.22 -4.50
C ILE A 102 8.41 -4.91 -5.23
N LEU A 103 9.29 -3.95 -4.98
CA LEU A 103 9.32 -2.64 -5.62
C LEU A 103 10.61 -2.53 -6.42
N ASP A 104 10.51 -2.53 -7.74
CA ASP A 104 11.59 -2.08 -8.61
C ASP A 104 11.43 -0.56 -8.79
N HIS A 105 12.49 0.20 -8.55
CA HIS A 105 12.42 1.66 -8.55
C HIS A 105 13.74 2.31 -8.96
N PHE A 106 13.66 3.58 -9.38
CA PHE A 106 14.83 4.44 -9.43
C PHE A 106 15.18 4.93 -8.02
N PHE A 107 16.48 5.11 -7.76
CA PHE A 107 16.91 5.83 -6.57
C PHE A 107 16.61 7.32 -6.72
N ASP A 108 16.25 7.96 -5.61
CA ASP A 108 15.84 9.34 -5.59
C ASP A 108 16.98 10.25 -6.09
N GLY A 109 16.63 11.17 -7.00
CA GLY A 109 17.58 12.05 -7.66
C GLY A 109 18.28 11.44 -8.89
N ALA A 110 17.95 10.21 -9.27
CA ALA A 110 18.45 9.62 -10.52
C ALA A 110 17.95 10.40 -11.74
N ASP A 111 18.84 10.53 -12.74
CA ASP A 111 18.55 11.05 -14.08
C ASP A 111 18.78 9.90 -15.09
N PRO A 112 17.75 9.08 -15.38
CA PRO A 112 17.92 7.90 -16.22
C PRO A 112 18.13 8.24 -17.71
N PHE A 113 17.82 9.47 -18.15
CA PHE A 113 17.86 9.86 -19.57
C PHE A 113 18.95 10.89 -19.88
N GLY A 114 19.62 11.45 -18.87
CA GLY A 114 20.68 12.44 -19.03
C GLY A 114 20.16 13.80 -19.49
N ASP A 115 18.88 14.09 -19.26
CA ASP A 115 18.21 15.33 -19.68
C ASP A 115 18.11 16.37 -18.55
N ASN A 116 18.75 16.11 -17.41
CA ASN A 116 18.67 16.88 -16.16
C ASN A 116 17.29 16.82 -15.50
N ASP A 117 16.50 15.78 -15.80
CA ASP A 117 15.32 15.45 -15.04
C ASP A 117 15.72 14.58 -13.82
N SER A 118 14.92 14.61 -12.78
CA SER A 118 15.14 13.80 -11.58
C SER A 118 13.93 12.97 -11.25
N VAL A 119 14.19 11.70 -10.90
CA VAL A 119 13.15 10.75 -10.51
C VAL A 119 13.04 10.69 -8.99
N GLY A 120 11.80 10.63 -8.50
CA GLY A 120 11.48 10.33 -7.12
C GLY A 120 10.41 9.25 -7.03
N THR A 121 10.51 8.39 -6.01
CA THR A 121 9.50 7.35 -5.78
C THR A 121 8.80 7.58 -4.44
N THR A 122 7.47 7.58 -4.48
CA THR A 122 6.61 7.55 -3.29
C THR A 122 6.02 6.17 -3.13
N LEU A 123 6.03 5.66 -1.91
CA LEU A 123 5.53 4.35 -1.53
C LEU A 123 4.33 4.53 -0.59
N THR A 124 3.22 3.89 -0.92
CA THR A 124 2.07 3.77 -0.04
C THR A 124 1.92 2.33 0.41
N LEU A 125 1.91 2.10 1.73
CA LEU A 125 1.72 0.80 2.35
C LEU A 125 0.45 0.78 3.21
N VAL A 126 -0.27 -0.34 3.16
CA VAL A 126 -1.49 -0.58 3.91
C VAL A 126 -1.39 -1.93 4.62
N PRO A 127 -1.60 -2.02 5.95
CA PRO A 127 -1.74 -3.28 6.66
C PRO A 127 -3.00 -4.03 6.22
N CYS A 128 -2.87 -5.35 6.08
CA CYS A 128 -4.01 -6.18 5.74
C CYS A 128 -4.98 -6.40 6.90
N THR A 129 -4.48 -6.32 8.13
CA THR A 129 -5.27 -6.51 9.34
C THR A 129 -5.80 -5.18 9.84
N GLU A 130 -7.12 -5.02 9.82
CA GLU A 130 -7.78 -3.77 10.19
C GLU A 130 -9.15 -3.95 10.83
N ALA A 131 -9.53 -2.97 11.64
CA ALA A 131 -10.85 -2.82 12.24
C ALA A 131 -11.37 -1.39 11.99
N PRO A 132 -12.08 -1.14 10.87
CA PRO A 132 -12.50 0.19 10.44
C PRO A 132 -13.43 0.91 11.44
N GLU A 133 -14.27 0.17 12.18
CA GLU A 133 -15.26 0.71 13.12
C GLU A 133 -14.64 1.20 14.43
N THR A 134 -13.69 0.43 14.95
CA THR A 134 -13.22 0.57 16.32
C THR A 134 -12.02 1.50 16.34
N GLN A 135 -12.17 2.75 15.92
CA GLN A 135 -11.19 3.81 16.23
C GLN A 135 -10.82 3.89 17.75
N ILE A 136 -11.47 3.07 18.59
CA ILE A 136 -11.26 2.76 20.01
C ILE A 136 -10.31 1.55 20.23
N GLY A 137 -9.40 1.26 19.29
CA GLY A 137 -8.30 0.31 19.47
C GLY A 137 -7.04 0.83 18.79
N PRO A 138 -5.82 0.52 19.25
CA PRO A 138 -4.62 0.92 18.53
C PRO A 138 -4.73 0.37 17.10
N PRO A 139 -4.58 1.21 16.06
CA PRO A 139 -4.57 0.69 14.70
C PRO A 139 -3.51 -0.38 14.60
N GLY A 140 -3.74 -1.42 13.80
CA GLY A 140 -2.75 -2.46 13.58
C GLY A 140 -1.45 -1.83 13.09
N ILE A 141 -0.47 -1.66 13.98
CA ILE A 141 0.84 -1.13 13.63
C ILE A 141 1.60 -2.31 13.03
N THR A 142 1.89 -2.23 11.74
CA THR A 142 2.77 -3.19 11.08
C THR A 142 4.12 -2.55 10.84
N VAL A 143 5.18 -3.22 11.29
CA VAL A 143 6.54 -2.80 10.94
C VAL A 143 6.86 -3.37 9.56
N ALA A 144 7.00 -2.50 8.57
CA ALA A 144 7.53 -2.85 7.27
C ALA A 144 9.06 -2.93 7.38
N GLN A 145 9.63 -4.11 7.12
CA GLN A 145 11.07 -4.28 6.95
C GLN A 145 11.40 -4.19 5.46
N LEU A 146 12.33 -3.29 5.11
CA LEU A 146 12.77 -3.05 3.75
C LEU A 146 14.19 -3.60 3.58
N LEU A 147 14.39 -4.41 2.55
CA LEU A 147 15.69 -4.86 2.07
C LEU A 147 15.92 -4.26 0.69
N ILE A 148 16.88 -3.35 0.60
CA ILE A 148 17.23 -2.63 -0.62
C ILE A 148 18.43 -3.33 -1.25
N ILE A 149 18.33 -3.61 -2.55
CA ILE A 149 19.38 -4.24 -3.35
C ILE A 149 19.62 -3.35 -4.56
N ASN A 150 20.85 -2.89 -4.74
CA ASN A 150 21.22 -2.08 -5.90
C ASN A 150 21.78 -2.94 -7.05
N GLU A 151 22.14 -2.28 -8.16
CA GLU A 151 22.66 -2.95 -9.37
C GLU A 151 23.99 -3.71 -9.14
N PHE A 152 24.69 -3.41 -8.05
CA PHE A 152 25.93 -4.10 -7.66
C PHE A 152 25.71 -5.19 -6.59
N GLU A 153 24.45 -5.60 -6.37
CA GLU A 153 24.03 -6.56 -5.36
C GLU A 153 24.40 -6.17 -3.91
N GLN A 154 24.70 -4.89 -3.67
CA GLN A 154 24.92 -4.38 -2.32
C GLN A 154 23.59 -4.31 -1.59
N ARG A 155 23.63 -4.60 -0.28
CA ARG A 155 22.43 -4.76 0.54
C ARG A 155 22.37 -3.70 1.62
N PHE A 156 21.25 -3.01 1.67
CA PHE A 156 20.90 -2.09 2.75
C PHE A 156 19.56 -2.50 3.35
N SER A 157 19.30 -2.07 4.57
CA SER A 157 18.03 -2.35 5.22
C SER A 157 17.55 -1.17 6.03
N SER A 158 16.25 -0.94 5.98
CA SER A 158 15.56 0.01 6.84
C SER A 158 14.23 -0.59 7.32
N ASN A 159 13.55 0.12 8.21
CA ASN A 159 12.21 -0.24 8.64
C ASN A 159 11.33 1.00 8.76
N ARG A 160 10.02 0.80 8.64
CA ARG A 160 9.01 1.84 8.81
C ARG A 160 7.80 1.30 9.56
N HIS A 161 7.26 2.09 10.47
CA HIS A 161 5.98 1.79 11.10
C HIS A 161 4.85 2.23 10.16
N VAL A 162 3.93 1.31 9.87
CA VAL A 162 2.73 1.57 9.08
C VAL A 162 1.53 1.51 10.02
N GLN A 163 0.82 2.62 10.13
CA GLN A 163 -0.37 2.76 10.98
C GLN A 163 -1.56 3.17 10.10
N CYS A 164 -2.55 2.29 9.94
CA CYS A 164 -3.65 2.41 8.97
C CYS A 164 -3.18 2.41 7.51
N PHE A 165 -2.54 3.47 7.06
CA PHE A 165 -1.82 3.53 5.80
C PHE A 165 -0.68 4.53 5.97
N GLU A 166 0.42 4.29 5.29
CA GLU A 166 1.56 5.21 5.30
C GLU A 166 1.93 5.51 3.85
N THR A 167 1.95 6.79 3.48
CA THR A 167 2.45 7.28 2.20
C THR A 167 3.71 8.10 2.48
N THR A 168 4.85 7.65 1.95
CA THR A 168 6.15 8.29 2.20
C THR A 168 7.03 8.21 0.96
N ARG A 169 7.83 9.25 0.72
CA ARG A 169 8.88 9.19 -0.30
C ARG A 169 9.95 8.20 0.15
N LEU A 170 10.57 7.48 -0.76
CA LEU A 170 11.62 6.51 -0.40
C LEU A 170 12.77 7.19 0.36
N SER A 171 13.23 8.38 -0.06
CA SER A 171 14.28 9.12 0.67
C SER A 171 13.91 9.49 2.11
N ASP A 172 12.62 9.64 2.40
CA ASP A 172 12.11 10.06 3.71
C ASP A 172 11.99 8.88 4.71
N ILE A 173 12.27 7.65 4.27
CA ILE A 173 12.16 6.46 5.13
C ILE A 173 13.25 6.46 6.20
N ASP A 174 14.48 6.77 5.82
CA ASP A 174 15.67 6.77 6.70
C ASP A 174 16.26 8.17 6.91
N SER A 175 15.68 9.20 6.30
CA SER A 175 16.10 10.58 6.47
C SER A 175 14.98 11.47 7.03
N VAL A 176 15.31 12.72 7.36
CA VAL A 176 14.32 13.69 7.86
C VAL A 176 13.66 14.38 6.68
N PRO A 177 12.33 14.31 6.52
CA PRO A 177 11.62 14.89 5.38
C PRO A 177 11.90 16.39 5.21
N GLY A 178 12.21 16.80 3.99
CA GLY A 178 12.29 18.21 3.60
C GLY A 178 13.47 19.00 4.19
N VAL A 179 14.46 18.32 4.77
CA VAL A 179 15.71 18.94 5.21
C VAL A 179 16.81 18.59 4.21
N ASP A 180 17.45 19.58 3.60
CA ASP A 180 18.69 19.40 2.83
C ASP A 180 19.88 19.29 3.82
N PRO A 181 20.75 18.26 3.74
CA PRO A 181 20.88 17.23 2.70
C PRO A 181 20.25 15.87 3.02
N GLY A 182 19.26 15.84 3.90
CA GLY A 182 18.56 14.62 4.36
C GLY A 182 18.29 13.64 3.23
N ASP A 183 17.54 14.06 2.21
CA ASP A 183 17.23 13.23 1.04
C ASP A 183 18.49 12.75 0.30
N ALA A 184 19.47 13.63 0.09
CA ALA A 184 20.70 13.31 -0.63
C ALA A 184 21.56 12.27 0.09
N THR A 185 21.42 12.16 1.42
CA THR A 185 22.14 11.20 2.27
C THR A 185 21.35 9.93 2.61
N SER A 186 20.11 9.82 2.13
CA SER A 186 19.29 8.62 2.31
C SER A 186 19.89 7.40 1.60
N ILE A 187 19.70 6.21 2.17
CA ILE A 187 19.99 4.95 1.47
C ILE A 187 19.18 4.79 0.17
N PHE A 188 18.13 5.57 -0.04
CA PHE A 188 17.36 5.58 -1.28
C PHE A 188 17.82 6.63 -2.29
N SER A 189 18.86 7.43 -1.98
CA SER A 189 19.42 8.42 -2.90
C SER A 189 20.46 7.82 -3.84
N VAL A 190 20.44 8.28 -5.09
CA VAL A 190 21.45 7.95 -6.12
C VAL A 190 22.88 8.26 -5.63
N GLY A 191 23.04 9.31 -4.82
CA GLY A 191 24.34 9.74 -4.30
C GLY A 191 24.95 8.77 -3.29
N VAL A 192 24.12 8.03 -2.54
CA VAL A 192 24.57 7.00 -1.59
C VAL A 192 24.74 5.66 -2.29
N GLN A 193 23.82 5.32 -3.19
CA GLN A 193 23.79 4.02 -3.85
C GLN A 193 24.80 3.88 -4.99
N GLY A 194 25.23 4.99 -5.61
CA GLY A 194 26.17 4.98 -6.72
C GLY A 194 25.63 4.29 -7.99
N THR A 195 24.33 4.05 -8.05
CA THR A 195 23.56 3.36 -9.09
C THR A 195 22.24 4.10 -9.28
N ILE A 196 21.58 3.93 -10.43
CA ILE A 196 20.34 4.65 -10.71
C ILE A 196 19.08 3.83 -10.43
N THR A 197 19.18 2.50 -10.44
CA THR A 197 18.03 1.61 -10.17
C THR A 197 18.31 0.66 -9.01
N GLY A 198 17.24 0.19 -8.38
CA GLY A 198 17.31 -0.80 -7.32
C GLY A 198 16.00 -1.57 -7.16
N GLN A 199 16.08 -2.66 -6.41
CA GLN A 199 14.93 -3.42 -5.96
C GLN A 199 14.84 -3.34 -4.45
N THR A 200 13.66 -2.97 -3.96
CA THR A 200 13.32 -3.00 -2.55
C THR A 200 12.31 -4.11 -2.29
N ARG A 201 12.67 -5.04 -1.41
CA ARG A 201 11.79 -6.10 -0.91
C ARG A 201 11.23 -5.70 0.44
N ILE A 202 9.93 -5.69 0.56
CA ILE A 202 9.21 -5.20 1.73
C ILE A 202 8.41 -6.36 2.33
N ARG A 203 8.56 -6.59 3.63
CA ARG A 203 7.73 -7.56 4.34
C ARG A 203 7.29 -7.00 5.68
N GLY A 204 6.09 -7.35 6.11
CA GLY A 204 5.67 -7.08 7.48
C GLY A 204 6.41 -8.00 8.44
N VAL A 205 6.92 -7.43 9.54
CA VAL A 205 7.56 -8.21 10.61
C VAL A 205 6.46 -8.86 11.45
N PRO A 206 6.38 -10.21 11.48
CA PRO A 206 5.42 -10.87 12.34
C PRO A 206 5.82 -10.65 13.81
N THR A 207 4.87 -10.23 14.64
CA THR A 207 5.03 -10.29 16.09
C THR A 207 4.38 -11.59 16.61
N ASN A 208 4.27 -11.73 17.94
CA ASN A 208 3.52 -12.85 18.53
C ASN A 208 2.01 -12.76 18.26
N GLU A 209 1.56 -11.63 17.70
CA GLU A 209 0.19 -11.42 17.26
C GLU A 209 0.07 -11.77 15.76
N ALA A 210 -1.09 -12.33 15.38
CA ALA A 210 -1.39 -12.52 13.96
C ALA A 210 -1.65 -11.16 13.29
N GLY A 211 -1.54 -11.12 11.95
CA GLY A 211 -2.00 -9.95 11.20
C GLY A 211 -0.98 -8.85 10.96
N HIS A 212 0.02 -9.11 10.11
CA HIS A 212 1.07 -8.17 9.72
C HIS A 212 1.32 -8.19 8.21
N GLY A 213 0.33 -8.62 7.42
CA GLY A 213 0.40 -8.53 5.97
C GLY A 213 0.43 -7.08 5.53
N LEU A 214 1.09 -6.80 4.41
CA LEU A 214 1.11 -5.48 3.79
C LEU A 214 0.64 -5.60 2.34
N LEU A 215 -0.09 -4.59 1.89
CA LEU A 215 -0.33 -4.28 0.49
C LEU A 215 0.33 -2.93 0.20
N GLY A 216 0.57 -2.64 -1.07
CA GLY A 216 1.12 -1.33 -1.42
C GLY A 216 1.04 -0.98 -2.89
N ILE A 217 1.19 0.30 -3.12
CA ILE A 217 1.35 0.92 -4.43
C ILE A 217 2.58 1.83 -4.40
N SER A 218 3.20 2.03 -5.56
CA SER A 218 4.23 3.04 -5.75
C SER A 218 3.77 4.10 -6.74
N GLU A 219 4.28 5.32 -6.54
CA GLU A 219 4.13 6.44 -7.46
C GLU A 219 5.52 6.94 -7.84
N GLU A 220 5.86 6.83 -9.11
CA GLU A 220 7.10 7.36 -9.66
C GLU A 220 6.81 8.75 -10.24
N THR A 221 7.63 9.73 -9.90
CA THR A 221 7.51 11.11 -10.37
C THR A 221 8.80 11.54 -11.05
N HIS A 222 8.71 11.96 -12.31
CA HIS A 222 9.79 12.60 -13.05
C HIS A 222 9.60 14.11 -12.96
N SER A 223 10.64 14.83 -12.59
CA SER A 223 10.59 16.29 -12.42
C SER A 223 11.76 16.95 -13.14
N GLY A 224 11.44 17.95 -13.98
CA GLY A 224 12.40 18.48 -14.94
C GLY A 224 12.02 19.85 -15.52
N ALA A 225 12.78 20.30 -16.52
CA ALA A 225 12.55 21.59 -17.18
C ALA A 225 11.19 21.67 -17.91
N ARG A 226 10.61 20.52 -18.27
CA ARG A 226 9.32 20.40 -18.96
C ARG A 226 8.12 20.25 -18.01
N GLY A 227 8.36 20.25 -16.70
CA GLY A 227 7.35 20.02 -15.68
C GLY A 227 7.55 18.71 -14.93
N SER A 228 6.47 18.25 -14.29
CA SER A 228 6.44 16.99 -13.54
C SER A 228 5.43 16.04 -14.16
N PHE A 229 5.80 14.78 -14.31
CA PHE A 229 4.93 13.71 -14.81
C PHE A 229 5.03 12.52 -13.86
N SER A 230 3.91 11.87 -13.58
CA SER A 230 3.88 10.77 -12.62
C SER A 230 3.18 9.53 -13.18
N THR A 231 3.57 8.38 -12.66
CA THR A 231 2.86 7.10 -12.89
C THR A 231 2.67 6.39 -11.56
N ALA A 232 1.62 5.57 -11.45
CA ALA A 232 1.33 4.78 -10.27
C ALA A 232 1.22 3.30 -10.64
N ALA A 233 1.68 2.41 -9.77
CA ALA A 233 1.64 0.98 -9.99
C ALA A 233 1.40 0.20 -8.69
N ASN A 234 0.73 -0.95 -8.80
CA ASN A 234 0.66 -1.90 -7.71
C ASN A 234 2.03 -2.57 -7.54
N LEU A 235 2.43 -2.83 -6.30
CA LEU A 235 3.66 -3.55 -6.05
C LEU A 235 3.53 -5.00 -6.52
N HIS A 236 4.61 -5.53 -7.07
CA HIS A 236 4.70 -6.96 -7.31
C HIS A 236 4.75 -7.68 -5.96
N PHE A 237 4.35 -8.95 -5.93
CA PHE A 237 4.34 -9.71 -4.70
C PHE A 237 4.79 -11.14 -4.91
N ASP A 238 5.46 -11.69 -3.90
CA ASP A 238 5.94 -13.06 -3.88
C ASP A 238 5.54 -13.76 -2.58
N GLY A 239 5.18 -15.04 -2.74
CA GLY A 239 4.79 -15.94 -1.67
C GLY A 239 3.47 -15.57 -0.97
N SER A 240 2.98 -16.55 -0.21
CA SER A 240 1.87 -16.37 0.72
C SER A 240 2.39 -16.44 2.15
N ARG A 241 1.76 -15.72 3.08
CA ARG A 241 2.07 -15.90 4.51
C ARG A 241 1.72 -17.33 4.96
N GLY A 242 2.57 -17.90 5.81
CA GLY A 242 2.41 -19.26 6.33
C GLY A 242 1.18 -19.41 7.25
N ALA A 243 0.75 -20.66 7.48
CA ALA A 243 -0.35 -20.95 8.40
C ALA A 243 -0.05 -20.42 9.81
N GLY A 244 -1.07 -19.84 10.46
CA GLY A 244 -0.94 -19.20 11.77
C GLY A 244 -0.68 -17.68 11.69
N PHE A 245 -0.39 -17.16 10.49
CA PHE A 245 -0.11 -15.74 10.27
C PHE A 245 -1.20 -15.03 9.45
N GLY A 246 -2.40 -15.60 9.30
CA GLY A 246 -3.50 -14.95 8.60
C GLY A 246 -3.84 -13.55 9.14
N ASP A 247 -4.36 -12.70 8.26
CA ASP A 247 -4.81 -11.34 8.53
C ASP A 247 -6.34 -11.31 8.70
N THR A 248 -6.87 -10.28 9.37
CA THR A 248 -8.33 -10.13 9.61
C THR A 248 -8.82 -8.74 9.28
N ILE A 249 -9.94 -8.64 8.57
CA ILE A 249 -10.65 -7.37 8.39
C ILE A 249 -11.98 -7.45 9.13
N SER A 250 -12.22 -6.57 10.10
CA SER A 250 -13.54 -6.43 10.72
C SER A 250 -14.48 -5.64 9.81
N ILE A 251 -15.71 -6.08 9.67
CA ILE A 251 -16.82 -5.43 8.94
C ILE A 251 -17.73 -4.74 9.97
N PRO A 252 -18.33 -3.59 9.63
CA PRO A 252 -19.33 -2.95 10.48
C PRO A 252 -20.50 -3.86 10.80
N ALA A 253 -20.95 -3.80 12.05
CA ALA A 253 -22.34 -4.16 12.34
C ALA A 253 -23.25 -3.05 11.76
N PRO A 254 -24.41 -3.40 11.17
CA PRO A 254 -25.33 -2.45 10.55
C PRO A 254 -25.97 -1.47 11.54
#